data_AF-A0A7S7TDU4-F1
#
_entry.id   AF-A0A7S7TDU4-F1
#
_cell.length_a   1.000
_cell.length_b   1.000
_cell.length_c   1.000
_cell.angle_alpha   90.00
_cell.angle_beta   90.00
_cell.angle_gamma   90.00
#
_symmetry.space_group_name_H-M   'P 1'
#
loop_
_entity.id
_entity.type
_entity.pdbx_description
1 polymer ?
#
loop_
_entity_poly.entity_id
_entity_poly.type
_entity_poly.pdbx_seq_one_letter_code
_entity_poly.pdbx_strand_id
1 'polypeptide(L)' 'MKQYSVVGCVTASKYMGRFWANSKEEAIEMAQRSDNNFVSLCHQCSDECEDPEIHEMVAEEVTN' A
#
# COMPACT_ATOMS: atom_id res chain seq x y z
N MET A 1 -7.15 5.00 19.59
CA MET A 1 -6.31 4.78 18.40
C MET A 1 -6.01 3.30 18.27
N LYS A 2 -6.09 2.78 17.05
CA LYS A 2 -5.83 1.38 16.70
C LYS A 2 -4.72 1.35 15.63
N GLN A 3 -3.95 0.26 15.57
CA GLN A 3 -2.92 0.08 14.54
C GLN A 3 -3.48 -0.71 13.38
N TYR A 4 -3.26 -0.25 12.15
CA TYR A 4 -3.71 -0.93 10.94
C TYR A 4 -2.52 -1.30 10.04
N SER A 5 -2.53 -2.50 9.46
CA SER A 5 -1.65 -2.90 8.36
C SER A 5 -2.34 -2.63 7.02
N VAL A 6 -1.64 -1.97 6.10
CA VAL A 6 -2.15 -1.62 4.77
C VAL A 6 -1.33 -2.31 3.68
N VAL A 7 -2.01 -2.94 2.72
CA VAL A 7 -1.41 -3.51 1.49
C VAL A 7 -2.11 -2.93 0.26
N GLY A 8 -1.36 -2.67 -0.81
CA GLY A 8 -1.86 -2.28 -2.12
C GLY A 8 -1.88 -3.45 -3.09
N CYS A 9 -2.85 -3.55 -3.99
CA CYS A 9 -2.88 -4.56 -5.05
C CYS A 9 -2.29 -3.99 -6.34
N VAL A 10 -1.15 -4.53 -6.75
CA VAL A 10 -0.65 -4.56 -8.13
C VAL A 10 -0.98 -5.97 -8.64
N THR A 11 -0.54 -6.43 -9.80
CA THR A 11 -0.49 -7.89 -10.12
C THR A 11 0.50 -8.60 -9.17
N ALA A 12 0.12 -8.67 -7.88
CA ALA A 12 0.81 -8.97 -6.61
C ALA A 12 0.54 -7.86 -5.55
N SER A 13 0.37 -8.20 -4.27
CA SER A 13 0.13 -7.21 -3.21
C SER A 13 1.44 -6.56 -2.68
N LYS A 14 1.51 -5.23 -2.62
CA LYS A 14 2.60 -4.43 -2.02
C LYS A 14 2.25 -4.03 -0.58
N TYR A 15 3.14 -4.30 0.38
CA TYR A 15 2.99 -3.74 1.73
C TYR A 15 3.25 -2.22 1.75
N MET A 16 2.31 -1.47 2.33
CA MET A 16 2.35 0.00 2.36
C MET A 16 2.85 0.58 3.69
N GLY A 17 2.91 -0.24 4.74
CA GLY A 17 3.30 0.19 6.09
C GLY A 17 2.22 -0.07 7.13
N ARG A 18 2.49 0.41 8.35
CA ARG A 18 1.51 0.46 9.45
C ARG A 18 1.18 1.91 9.75
N PHE A 19 -0.10 2.19 9.87
CA PHE A 19 -0.60 3.54 10.09
C PHE A 19 -1.45 3.57 11.36
N TRP A 20 -1.26 4.62 12.15
CA TRP A 20 -2.12 4.93 13.29
C TRP A 20 -3.25 5.81 12.79
N ALA A 21 -4.47 5.30 12.84
CA ALA A 21 -5.66 5.97 12.33
C ALA A 21 -6.87 5.66 13.22
N ASN A 22 -7.94 6.43 13.06
CA ASN A 22 -9.21 6.24 13.75
C ASN A 22 -10.16 5.33 12.97
N SER A 23 -9.94 5.15 11.66
CA SER A 23 -10.64 4.19 10.81
C SER A 23 -9.72 3.57 9.75
N LYS A 24 -10.23 2.54 9.04
CA LYS A 24 -9.53 1.91 7.92
C LYS A 24 -9.36 2.86 6.75
N GLU A 25 -10.39 3.66 6.46
CA GLU A 25 -10.42 4.63 5.37
C GLU A 25 -9.37 5.72 5.58
N GLU A 26 -9.24 6.22 6.81
CA GLU A 26 -8.20 7.18 7.17
C GLU A 26 -6.79 6.57 7.02
N ALA A 27 -6.59 5.30 7.39
CA ALA A 27 -5.31 4.62 7.19
C ALA A 27 -4.94 4.49 5.69
N ILE A 28 -5.93 4.23 4.83
CA ILE A 28 -5.74 4.18 3.37
C ILE A 28 -5.40 5.57 2.82
N GLU A 29 -6.11 6.63 3.24
CA GLU A 29 -5.83 8.01 2.82
C GLU A 29 -4.42 8.46 3.22
N MET A 30 -3.99 8.08 4.43
CA MET A 30 -2.61 8.32 4.89
C MET A 30 -1.59 7.55 4.05
N ALA A 31 -1.87 6.30 3.67
CA ALA A 31 -0.99 5.50 2.82
C ALA A 31 -0.89 6.08 1.40
N GLN A 32 -2.00 6.53 0.81
CA GLN A 32 -2.04 7.18 -0.51
C GLN A 32 -1.22 8.48 -0.57
N ARG A 33 -1.15 9.23 0.54
CA ARG A 33 -0.35 10.45 0.66
C ARG A 33 1.10 10.21 1.08
N SER A 34 1.49 8.97 1.36
CA SER A 34 2.83 8.65 1.83
C SER A 34 3.84 8.57 0.68
N ASP A 35 5.11 8.76 1.01
CA ASP A 35 6.22 8.57 0.05
C ASP A 35 6.32 7.13 -0.46
N ASN A 36 5.60 6.16 0.14
CA ASN A 36 5.58 4.76 -0.29
C ASN A 36 4.54 4.48 -1.40
N ASN A 37 3.75 5.47 -1.82
CA ASN A 37 2.73 5.34 -2.86
C ASN A 37 3.32 5.38 -4.29
N PHE A 38 4.24 4.46 -4.56
CA PHE A 38 4.83 4.23 -5.88
C PHE A 38 5.08 2.73 -6.07
N VAL A 39 5.17 2.24 -7.30
CA VAL A 39 5.64 0.86 -7.54
C VAL A 39 7.13 0.92 -7.88
N SER A 40 7.91 0.06 -7.22
CA SER A 40 9.32 -0.13 -7.56
C SER A 40 9.49 -1.54 -8.08
N LEU A 41 9.71 -1.64 -9.39
CA LEU A 41 10.07 -2.91 -10.03
C LEU A 41 11.59 -3.01 -10.12
N CYS A 42 12.13 -4.23 -10.10
CA CYS A 42 13.53 -4.42 -10.46
C CYS A 42 13.74 -4.03 -11.94
N HIS A 43 14.99 -3.73 -12.31
CA HIS A 43 15.32 -3.27 -13.66
C HIS A 43 14.74 -4.18 -14.76
N GLN A 44 14.86 -5.50 -14.61
CA GLN A 44 14.34 -6.45 -15.58
C GLN A 44 12.82 -6.35 -15.74
N CYS A 45 12.08 -6.31 -14.62
CA CYS A 45 10.62 -6.22 -14.68
C CYS A 45 10.14 -4.85 -15.16
N SER A 46 10.89 -3.78 -14.89
CA SER A 46 10.58 -2.44 -15.40
C SER A 46 10.75 -2.32 -16.91
N ASP A 47 11.64 -3.13 -17.51
CA ASP A 47 11.84 -3.16 -18.97
C ASP A 47 10.77 -3.99 -19.69
N GLU A 48 10.15 -4.96 -19.00
CA GLU A 48 9.18 -5.91 -19.56
C GLU A 48 7.72 -5.58 -19.25
N CYS A 49 7.46 -4.71 -18.25
CA CYS A 49 6.12 -4.33 -17.81
C CYS A 49 5.90 -2.83 -18.03
N GLU A 50 4.78 -2.48 -18.67
CA GLU A 50 4.37 -1.10 -18.88
C GLU A 50 3.54 -0.59 -17.69
N ASP A 51 3.78 0.65 -17.28
CA ASP A 51 2.99 1.44 -16.31
C ASP A 51 2.58 0.73 -15.00
N PRO A 52 3.54 0.31 -14.15
CA PRO A 52 3.20 -0.33 -12.89
C PRO A 52 2.55 0.63 -11.89
N GLU A 53 1.31 0.34 -11.49
CA GLU A 53 0.52 1.17 -10.56
C GLU A 53 -0.10 0.36 -9.42
N ILE A 54 -0.42 1.05 -8.32
CA ILE A 54 -1.19 0.48 -7.21
C ILE A 54 -2.67 0.72 -7.50
N HIS A 55 -3.42 -0.35 -7.78
CA HIS A 55 -4.82 -0.25 -8.24
C HIS A 55 -5.84 -0.18 -7.09
N GLU A 56 -5.58 -0.91 -5.99
CA GLU A 56 -6.47 -0.97 -4.82
C GLU A 56 -5.64 -0.98 -3.53
N MET A 57 -6.21 -0.56 -2.40
CA MET A 57 -5.60 -0.72 -1.07
C MET A 57 -6.58 -1.35 -0.09
N VAL A 58 -6.07 -2.26 0.76
CA VAL A 58 -6.82 -2.95 1.80
C VAL A 58 -6.16 -2.71 3.16
N ALA A 59 -6.97 -2.39 4.17
CA ALA A 59 -6.53 -2.15 5.54
C ALA A 59 -7.15 -3.14 6.54
N GLU A 60 -6.32 -3.69 7.41
CA GLU A 60 -6.69 -4.65 8.46
C GLU A 60 -6.20 -4.16 9.83
N GLU A 61 -7.03 -4.31 10.87
CA GLU A 61 -6.65 -3.96 12.24
C GLU A 61 -5.67 -4.99 12.79
N VAL A 62 -4.59 -4.55 13.42
CA VAL A 62 -3.60 -5.41 14.06
C VAL A 62 -3.94 -5.51 15.54
N THR A 63 -4.48 -6.65 15.96
CA THR A 63 -4.61 -7.03 17.37
C THR A 63 -3.35 -7.78 17.80
N ASN A 64 -2.56 -7.17 18.70
CA ASN A 64 -1.46 -7.86 19.38
C ASN A 64 -1.97 -8.99 20.27
#